data_AF-A0A968BU29-F1
#
_entry.id   AF-A0A968BU29-F1
#
_cell.length_a   1.000
_cell.length_b   1.000
_cell.length_c   1.000
_cell.angle_alpha   90.00
_cell.angle_beta   90.00
_cell.angle_gamma   90.00
#
_symmetry.space_group_name_H-M   'P 1'
#
loop_
_entity.id
_entity.type
_entity.pdbx_description
1 polymer ?
#
loop_
_entity_poly.entity_id
_entity_poly.type
_entity_poly.pdbx_seq_one_letter_code
_entity_poly.pdbx_strand_id
1 'polypeptide(L)' 'RPGAALLLSGILYQDDFEVRRRYEALGCSVVLKRMLEEFTTLLLRKAE' A
#
# COMPACT_ATOMS: atom_id res chain seq x y z
N ARG A 1 5.05 1.80 -14.47
CA ARG A 1 6.13 2.76 -14.79
C ARG A 1 6.98 2.91 -13.54
N PRO A 2 8.32 2.99 -13.65
CA PRO A 2 9.15 3.27 -12.49
C PRO A 2 8.81 4.63 -11.89
N GLY A 3 8.94 4.75 -10.57
CA GLY A 3 8.51 5.95 -9.85
C GLY A 3 7.00 6.23 -9.93
N ALA A 4 6.15 5.30 -10.36
CA ALA A 4 4.71 5.53 -10.35
C ALA A 4 4.14 5.51 -8.92
N ALA A 5 3.15 6.34 -8.66
CA ALA A 5 2.34 6.26 -7.45
C ALA A 5 1.22 5.22 -7.63
N LEU A 6 0.96 4.43 -6.60
CA LEU A 6 -0.19 3.53 -6.51
C LEU A 6 -1.01 3.87 -5.27
N LEU A 7 -2.32 4.05 -5.44
CA LEU A 7 -3.25 4.25 -4.35
C LEU A 7 -4.11 3.00 -4.19
N LEU A 8 -4.01 2.35 -3.04
CA LEU A 8 -4.82 1.19 -2.68
C LEU A 8 -5.76 1.60 -1.55
N SER A 9 -7.06 1.46 -1.73
CA SER A 9 -8.07 1.78 -0.73
C SER A 9 -9.00 0.59 -0.50
N GLY A 10 -9.78 0.62 0.58
CA GLY A 10 -10.71 -0.45 0.93
C GLY A 10 -10.05 -1.73 1.42
N ILE A 11 -8.82 -1.66 1.94
CA ILE A 11 -8.12 -2.84 2.49
C ILE A 11 -8.65 -3.08 3.90
N LEU A 12 -9.19 -4.25 4.21
CA LEU A 12 -9.58 -4.58 5.60
C LEU A 12 -8.34 -4.61 6.51
N TYR A 13 -8.49 -4.24 7.78
CA TYR A 13 -7.36 -4.23 8.72
C TYR A 13 -6.62 -5.55 8.85
N GLN A 14 -7.35 -6.66 8.81
CA GLN A 14 -6.76 -7.99 8.83
C GLN A 14 -5.86 -8.29 7.62
N ASP A 15 -6.09 -7.61 6.50
CA ASP A 15 -5.36 -7.82 5.24
C ASP A 15 -4.21 -6.82 5.05
N ASP A 16 -4.15 -5.74 5.84
CA ASP A 16 -3.17 -4.65 5.68
C ASP A 16 -1.72 -5.13 5.59
N PHE A 17 -1.34 -6.05 6.48
CA PHE A 17 0.03 -6.55 6.55
C PHE A 17 0.40 -7.33 5.27
N GLU A 18 -0.43 -8.28 4.87
CA GLU A 18 -0.17 -9.12 3.70
C GLU A 18 -0.20 -8.30 2.40
N VAL A 19 -1.10 -7.31 2.30
CA VAL A 19 -1.14 -6.40 1.15
C VAL A 19 0.14 -5.56 1.10
N ARG A 20 0.58 -4.93 2.19
CA ARG A 20 1.83 -4.15 2.20
C ARG A 20 3.02 -5.01 1.82
N ARG A 21 3.18 -6.17 2.48
CA ARG A 21 4.29 -7.10 2.24
C ARG A 21 4.36 -7.55 0.77
N ARG A 22 3.21 -7.81 0.15
CA ARG A 22 3.14 -8.18 -1.27
C ARG A 22 3.64 -7.05 -2.19
N TYR A 23 3.21 -5.81 -1.94
CA TYR A 23 3.66 -4.68 -2.76
C TYR A 23 5.13 -4.31 -2.49
N GLU A 24 5.59 -4.47 -1.25
CA GLU A 24 7.01 -4.34 -0.89
C GLU A 24 7.88 -5.36 -1.65
N ALA A 25 7.47 -6.62 -1.70
CA ALA A 25 8.14 -7.66 -2.48
C ALA A 25 8.14 -7.38 -4.00
N LEU A 26 7.18 -6.58 -4.50
CA LEU A 26 7.14 -6.11 -5.88
C LEU A 26 7.96 -4.83 -6.12
N GLY A 27 8.75 -4.40 -5.13
CA GLY A 27 9.60 -3.22 -5.21
C GLY A 27 8.84 -1.91 -5.02
N CYS A 28 7.72 -1.91 -4.31
CA CYS A 28 7.04 -0.69 -3.90
C CYS A 28 7.42 -0.32 -2.46
N SER A 29 7.39 0.97 -2.13
CA SER A 29 7.52 1.46 -0.77
C SER A 29 6.28 2.22 -0.33
N VAL A 30 5.90 2.10 0.94
CA VAL A 30 4.77 2.86 1.51
C VAL A 30 5.20 4.31 1.71
N VAL A 31 4.48 5.23 1.08
CA VAL A 31 4.66 6.68 1.23
C VAL A 31 3.73 7.23 2.31
N LEU A 32 2.48 6.77 2.31
CA LEU A 32 1.48 7.16 3.29
C LEU A 32 0.55 5.99 3.59
N LYS A 33 0.16 5.87 4.85
CA LYS A 33 -0.87 4.94 5.31
C LYS A 33 -1.91 5.72 6.11
N ARG A 34 -3.19 5.48 5.82
CA ARG A 34 -4.33 6.05 6.55
C ARG A 34 -5.24 4.94 7.03
N MET A 35 -5.43 4.89 8.35
CA MET A 35 -6.37 4.00 9.04
C MET A 35 -7.75 4.70 9.10
N LEU A 36 -8.83 3.96 8.87
CA LEU A 36 -10.23 4.42 8.98
C LEU A 36 -10.94 3.68 10.14
N GLU A 37 -12.20 3.32 10.03
CA GLU A 37 -12.86 2.51 11.08
C GLU A 37 -12.47 1.04 10.96
N GLU A 38 -12.67 0.43 9.79
CA GLU A 38 -12.40 -1.00 9.54
C GLU A 38 -11.43 -1.23 8.35
N PHE A 39 -11.00 -0.14 7.71
CA PHE A 39 -10.24 -0.18 6.46
C PHE A 39 -8.98 0.68 6.51
N THR A 40 -7.99 0.30 5.72
CA THR A 40 -6.79 1.07 5.46
C THR A 40 -6.77 1.55 4.00
N THR A 41 -6.22 2.75 3.79
CA THR A 41 -5.75 3.22 2.49
C THR A 41 -4.23 3.39 2.51
N LEU A 42 -3.55 2.92 1.48
CA LEU A 42 -2.11 2.99 1.28
C LEU A 42 -1.77 3.80 0.01
N LEU A 43 -0.86 4.75 0.14
CA LEU A 43 -0.15 5.34 -0.99
C LEU A 43 1.23 4.69 -1.07
N LEU A 44 1.54 4.11 -2.22
CA LEU A 44 2.80 3.43 -2.50
C LEU A 44 3.54 4.12 -3.65
N ARG A 45 4.87 3.97 -3.68
CA ARG A 45 5.73 4.37 -4.79
C ARG A 45 6.45 3.16 -5.33
N LYS A 46 6.34 2.87 -6.63
CA LYS A 46 7.17 1.84 -7.27
C LYS A 46 8.60 2.35 -7.39
N ALA A 47 9.59 1.49 -7.10
CA ALA A 47 11.00 1.76 -7.33
C ALA A 47 11.28 2.18 -8.79
N GLU A 48 12.40 2.86 -8.99
CA GLU A 48 12.93 3.25 -10.30
C GLU A 48 13.40 2.06 -11.14
#